data_AF-A0A6J7LLI5-F1
#
_entry.id   AF-A0A6J7LLI5-F1
#
_cell.length_a   1.000
_cell.length_b   1.000
_cell.length_c   1.000
_cell.angle_alpha   90.00
_cell.angle_beta   90.00
_cell.angle_gamma   90.00
#
_symmetry.space_group_name_H-M   'P 1'
#
loop_
_entity.id
_entity.type
_entity.pdbx_description
1 polymer ?
#
loop_
_entity_poly.entity_id
_entity_poly.type
_entity_poly.pdbx_seq_one_letter_code
_entity_poly.pdbx_strand_id
1 'polypeptide(L)'
;MPDPSAESNHAPYEVSESEADEPEVDELEKVFGDAEYEYEDDEDDEDDEDEEGQSIEFEYSATITPGATEMAELLERGSIEILGLMPWSSNGTYLVQVTRGSDHAPAIYKPERGERPLWDFPGALWKREVATYELSHWLGFGSVPTTVTRQAAPMGPGSLQAFVPALFSEHYFTLRDRTDLTDQFKTLCVLDLIANSADRKGGHCLIDSENQIWAIDNGLSFHEEPKLRTVIWDFAGDPLPSSTAHALLSLLETGLSPQLKVLLTPTEQEATLRRAQRVLAQAHFPHDMTGRSYPWPLV
;
A
#
# COMPACT_ATOMS: atom_id res chain seq x y z
N MET A 1 53.47 6.49 44.61
CA MET A 1 54.66 5.64 44.85
C MET A 1 54.41 4.29 44.19
N PRO A 2 55.15 3.90 43.14
CA PRO A 2 55.88 4.71 42.18
C PRO A 2 55.55 4.39 40.69
N ASP A 3 56.21 5.15 39.81
CA ASP A 3 56.38 5.10 38.33
C ASP A 3 57.05 3.78 37.82
N PRO A 4 57.46 3.55 36.53
CA PRO A 4 57.35 4.38 35.30
C PRO A 4 57.15 3.64 33.93
N SER A 5 57.02 4.45 32.85
CA SER A 5 57.50 4.20 31.45
C SER A 5 56.81 3.10 30.58
N ALA A 6 56.79 3.18 29.25
CA ALA A 6 57.61 4.00 28.33
C ALA A 6 56.85 4.53 27.09
N GLU A 7 57.39 5.60 26.51
CA GLU A 7 56.99 6.21 25.25
C GLU A 7 57.50 5.40 24.04
N SER A 8 56.83 5.50 22.88
CA SER A 8 57.54 5.46 21.60
C SER A 8 56.90 6.42 20.59
N ASN A 9 57.61 7.50 20.28
CA ASN A 9 57.32 8.38 19.16
C ASN A 9 57.60 7.67 17.83
N HIS A 10 56.71 7.84 16.84
CA HIS A 10 57.14 8.05 15.46
C HIS A 10 56.06 8.78 14.65
N ALA A 11 56.49 9.88 14.04
CA ALA A 11 55.82 10.60 12.96
C ALA A 11 56.92 10.95 11.92
N PRO A 12 56.57 11.56 10.78
CA PRO A 12 55.53 11.17 9.82
C PRO A 12 56.16 10.74 8.49
N TYR A 13 55.36 10.35 7.49
CA TYR A 13 55.80 10.29 6.09
C TYR A 13 54.75 10.94 5.19
N GLU A 14 55.14 12.03 4.52
CA GLU A 14 54.44 12.62 3.37
C GLU A 14 55.06 12.10 2.07
N VAL A 15 54.25 11.90 1.03
CA VAL A 15 54.68 11.85 -0.38
C VAL A 15 53.59 12.48 -1.27
N SER A 16 54.00 13.35 -2.19
CA SER A 16 53.23 13.94 -3.30
C SER A 16 53.78 13.43 -4.64
N GLU A 17 53.20 13.63 -5.83
CA GLU A 17 52.11 14.51 -6.32
C GLU A 17 50.89 13.64 -6.76
N SER A 18 49.87 14.00 -7.57
CA SER A 18 49.69 15.04 -8.60
C SER A 18 48.21 15.32 -8.93
N GLU A 19 47.92 16.52 -9.41
CA GLU A 19 46.60 17.00 -9.86
C GLU A 19 46.10 16.29 -11.14
N ALA A 20 44.79 16.04 -11.20
CA ALA A 20 44.01 15.91 -12.43
C ALA A 20 42.62 16.53 -12.15
N ASP A 21 42.08 17.26 -13.13
CA ASP A 21 41.03 18.28 -12.92
C ASP A 21 39.63 17.83 -13.40
N GLU A 22 38.60 18.56 -12.96
CA GLU A 22 37.18 18.54 -13.37
C GLU A 22 36.28 17.32 -12.99
N PRO A 23 34.95 17.51 -12.82
CA PRO A 23 34.17 18.75 -12.64
C PRO A 23 33.28 18.79 -11.36
N GLU A 24 32.83 19.97 -10.96
CA GLU A 24 31.66 20.14 -10.08
C GLU A 24 30.38 19.69 -10.81
N VAL A 25 29.53 18.90 -10.13
CA VAL A 25 28.14 18.66 -10.56
C VAL A 25 27.21 18.72 -9.34
N ASP A 26 26.97 19.94 -8.87
CA ASP A 26 25.76 20.25 -8.10
C ASP A 26 24.51 19.99 -8.97
N GLU A 27 23.34 19.82 -8.35
CA GLU A 27 22.00 19.58 -8.97
C GLU A 27 21.54 18.14 -9.31
N LEU A 28 21.82 17.11 -8.49
CA LEU A 28 20.99 15.87 -8.50
C LEU A 28 20.51 15.31 -7.13
N GLU A 29 20.82 15.96 -5.99
CA GLU A 29 20.38 15.53 -4.63
C GLU A 29 18.93 15.96 -4.25
N LYS A 30 17.97 16.04 -5.19
CA LYS A 30 16.67 16.73 -4.94
C LYS A 30 15.37 16.02 -5.32
N VAL A 31 15.40 14.69 -5.54
CA VAL A 31 14.16 13.92 -5.83
C VAL A 31 13.93 12.74 -4.88
N PHE A 32 14.99 12.16 -4.32
CA PHE A 32 14.91 11.15 -3.27
C PHE A 32 15.76 11.65 -2.09
N GLY A 33 15.11 12.03 -1.00
CA GLY A 33 15.80 12.53 0.19
C GLY A 33 16.48 11.39 0.94
N ASP A 34 17.66 11.68 1.50
CA ASP A 34 18.48 10.69 2.19
C ASP A 34 17.75 10.04 3.37
N ALA A 35 17.54 8.74 3.23
CA ALA A 35 17.28 7.86 4.36
C ALA A 35 18.44 6.85 4.41
N GLU A 36 19.55 7.28 5.03
CA GLU A 36 20.60 6.35 5.46
C GLU A 36 20.00 5.39 6.49
N TYR A 37 19.70 4.17 6.08
CA TYR A 37 19.34 3.08 6.97
C TYR A 37 20.61 2.31 7.34
N GLU A 38 21.24 2.66 8.46
CA GLU A 38 22.18 1.75 9.12
C GLU A 38 21.41 0.53 9.61
N TYR A 39 21.64 -0.63 9.00
CA TYR A 39 21.27 -1.93 9.54
C TYR A 39 22.48 -2.48 10.31
N GLU A 40 22.28 -2.91 11.56
CA GLU A 40 23.26 -3.74 12.26
C GLU A 40 23.20 -5.15 11.63
N ASP A 41 24.36 -5.68 11.20
CA ASP A 41 24.47 -7.03 10.62
C ASP A 41 24.02 -8.11 11.62
N ASP A 42 22.92 -8.81 11.31
CA ASP A 42 22.68 -10.17 11.78
C ASP A 42 23.20 -11.14 10.69
N GLU A 43 24.36 -11.74 10.94
CA GLU A 43 25.03 -12.70 10.05
C GLU A 43 24.16 -13.96 9.78
N ASP A 44 24.39 -14.60 8.62
CA ASP A 44 23.87 -15.90 8.13
C ASP A 44 22.61 -15.89 7.22
N ASP A 45 22.80 -15.56 5.93
CA ASP A 45 22.23 -16.30 4.78
C ASP A 45 23.09 -16.00 3.51
N GLU A 46 24.07 -16.86 3.22
CA GLU A 46 24.91 -16.78 1.99
C GLU A 46 24.16 -17.34 0.75
N ASP A 47 24.53 -16.84 -0.44
CA ASP A 47 24.14 -17.30 -1.79
C ASP A 47 22.71 -16.98 -2.31
N ASP A 48 22.46 -15.73 -2.67
CA ASP A 48 21.66 -15.37 -3.86
C ASP A 48 22.48 -14.34 -4.68
N GLU A 49 22.98 -14.73 -5.86
CA GLU A 49 23.78 -13.85 -6.73
C GLU A 49 22.92 -12.70 -7.30
N ASP A 50 23.40 -11.45 -7.18
CA ASP A 50 22.69 -10.25 -7.62
C ASP A 50 22.39 -10.24 -9.14
N GLU A 51 21.17 -10.64 -9.53
CA GLU A 51 20.58 -10.12 -10.77
C GLU A 51 20.27 -8.63 -10.56
N GLU A 52 21.19 -7.75 -10.97
CA GLU A 52 20.99 -6.30 -11.05
C GLU A 52 19.72 -5.97 -11.86
N GLY A 53 18.61 -5.82 -11.13
CA GLY A 53 17.31 -5.51 -11.72
C GLY A 53 17.37 -4.15 -12.40
N GLN A 54 17.28 -4.13 -13.74
CA GLN A 54 17.31 -2.89 -14.52
C GLN A 54 16.22 -1.93 -14.02
N SER A 55 16.64 -0.84 -13.39
CA SER A 55 15.76 0.25 -13.01
C SER A 55 15.20 0.93 -14.27
N ILE A 56 13.88 1.03 -14.34
CA ILE A 56 13.18 1.65 -15.46
C ILE A 56 12.79 3.06 -15.04
N GLU A 57 13.30 4.08 -15.74
CA GLU A 57 12.77 5.43 -15.62
C GLU A 57 11.30 5.45 -16.07
N PHE A 58 10.39 5.72 -15.13
CA PHE A 58 8.96 5.77 -15.39
C PHE A 58 8.42 7.19 -15.25
N GLU A 59 8.06 7.80 -16.38
CA GLU A 59 7.33 9.06 -16.42
C GLU A 59 5.82 8.78 -16.36
N TYR A 60 5.12 9.31 -15.34
CA TYR A 60 3.67 9.13 -15.21
C TYR A 60 2.93 9.85 -16.34
N SER A 61 2.25 9.09 -17.20
CA SER A 61 1.42 9.62 -18.30
C SER A 61 0.05 8.97 -18.31
N ALA A 62 -0.99 9.77 -18.07
CA ALA A 62 -2.37 9.32 -18.08
C ALA A 62 -3.32 10.37 -18.67
N THR A 63 -4.38 9.91 -19.32
CA THR A 63 -5.54 10.72 -19.75
C THR A 63 -6.75 10.55 -18.84
N ILE A 64 -6.74 9.56 -17.94
CA ILE A 64 -7.81 9.27 -16.98
C ILE A 64 -7.18 9.14 -15.58
N THR A 65 -7.75 9.82 -14.57
CA THR A 65 -7.26 9.80 -13.18
C THR A 65 -7.76 8.57 -12.40
N PRO A 66 -7.08 8.16 -11.31
CA PRO A 66 -7.33 6.88 -10.61
C PRO A 66 -8.74 6.72 -10.00
N GLY A 67 -9.46 7.81 -9.78
CA GLY A 67 -10.83 7.84 -9.26
C GLY A 67 -11.91 8.20 -10.29
N ALA A 68 -11.56 8.40 -11.56
CA ALA A 68 -12.55 8.74 -12.59
C ALA A 68 -13.46 7.56 -12.92
N THR A 69 -14.72 7.84 -13.28
CA THR A 69 -15.72 6.79 -13.57
C THR A 69 -15.31 5.94 -14.77
N GLU A 70 -14.66 6.58 -15.74
CA GLU A 70 -14.16 6.01 -16.99
C GLU A 70 -12.98 5.05 -16.78
N MET A 71 -12.27 5.16 -15.65
CA MET A 71 -11.09 4.33 -15.34
C MET A 71 -11.45 2.84 -15.33
N ALA A 72 -12.61 2.47 -14.79
CA ALA A 72 -13.07 1.08 -14.78
C ALA A 72 -13.20 0.53 -16.21
N GLU A 73 -13.73 1.33 -17.15
CA GLU A 73 -13.90 0.89 -18.54
C GLU A 73 -12.57 0.80 -19.31
N LEU A 74 -11.57 1.60 -18.95
CA LEU A 74 -10.20 1.48 -19.45
C LEU A 74 -9.55 0.19 -18.91
N LEU A 75 -9.57 -0.04 -17.60
CA LEU A 75 -8.94 -1.20 -16.97
C LEU A 75 -9.63 -2.52 -17.38
N GLU A 76 -10.95 -2.54 -17.59
CA GLU A 76 -11.67 -3.74 -18.07
C GLU A 76 -11.37 -4.10 -19.52
N ARG A 77 -11.13 -3.11 -20.41
CA ARG A 77 -11.22 -3.31 -21.87
C ARG A 77 -9.99 -2.88 -22.67
N GLY A 78 -9.08 -2.10 -22.11
CA GLY A 78 -7.84 -1.68 -22.78
C GLY A 78 -6.87 -2.84 -23.00
N SER A 79 -5.94 -2.68 -23.95
CA SER A 79 -4.76 -3.53 -24.06
C SER A 79 -3.82 -3.28 -22.88
N ILE A 80 -3.11 -4.31 -22.44
CA ILE A 80 -2.20 -4.26 -21.29
C ILE A 80 -0.79 -4.59 -21.77
N GLU A 81 0.13 -3.65 -21.54
CA GLU A 81 1.57 -3.79 -21.79
C GLU A 81 2.30 -3.81 -20.44
N ILE A 82 3.12 -4.81 -20.18
CA ILE A 82 3.92 -4.87 -18.94
C ILE A 82 5.15 -3.98 -19.14
N LEU A 83 5.31 -2.99 -18.27
CA LEU A 83 6.47 -2.10 -18.26
C LEU A 83 7.59 -2.70 -17.39
N GLY A 84 7.26 -3.19 -16.19
CA GLY A 84 8.25 -3.76 -15.27
C GLY A 84 7.65 -4.48 -14.07
N LEU A 85 8.51 -5.05 -13.23
CA LEU A 85 8.16 -5.56 -11.91
C LEU A 85 8.28 -4.42 -10.88
N MET A 86 7.36 -4.33 -9.93
CA MET A 86 7.50 -3.42 -8.80
C MET A 86 8.55 -3.96 -7.81
N PRO A 87 9.55 -3.15 -7.40
CA PRO A 87 10.58 -3.58 -6.47
C PRO A 87 9.99 -3.89 -5.09
N TRP A 88 10.69 -4.72 -4.32
CA TRP A 88 10.36 -5.14 -2.94
C TRP A 88 8.97 -5.78 -2.73
N SER A 89 8.26 -6.12 -3.80
CA SER A 89 6.96 -6.80 -3.69
C SER A 89 7.13 -8.29 -3.36
N SER A 90 6.53 -8.73 -2.25
CA SER A 90 6.51 -10.14 -1.84
C SER A 90 5.76 -11.05 -2.82
N ASN A 91 4.86 -10.48 -3.62
CA ASN A 91 4.06 -11.15 -4.65
C ASN A 91 4.46 -10.62 -6.04
N GLY A 92 4.14 -11.34 -7.10
CA GLY A 92 4.31 -10.85 -8.47
C GLY A 92 3.41 -9.65 -8.74
N THR A 93 3.96 -8.44 -8.61
CA THR A 93 3.26 -7.15 -8.81
C THR A 93 3.94 -6.40 -9.94
N TYR A 94 3.18 -6.07 -10.99
CA TYR A 94 3.71 -5.50 -12.23
C TYR A 94 3.17 -4.10 -12.46
N LEU A 95 4.06 -3.19 -12.86
CA LEU A 95 3.68 -1.91 -13.45
C LEU A 95 3.31 -2.17 -14.91
N VAL A 96 2.11 -1.73 -15.31
CA VAL A 96 1.61 -1.93 -16.68
C VAL A 96 1.04 -0.64 -17.25
N GLN A 97 1.17 -0.45 -18.56
CA GLN A 97 0.43 0.55 -19.30
C GLN A 97 -0.88 -0.06 -19.80
N VAL A 98 -2.01 0.61 -19.54
CA VAL A 98 -3.31 0.25 -20.11
C VAL A 98 -3.70 1.29 -21.14
N THR A 99 -4.12 0.85 -22.33
CA THR A 99 -4.43 1.75 -23.47
C THR A 99 -5.69 1.31 -24.20
N ARG A 100 -6.54 2.27 -24.58
CA ARG A 100 -7.77 2.05 -25.35
C ARG A 100 -8.14 3.29 -26.17
N GLY A 101 -7.89 3.24 -27.48
CA GLY A 101 -8.20 4.36 -28.37
C GLY A 101 -7.25 5.53 -28.11
N SER A 102 -7.79 6.68 -27.71
CA SER A 102 -7.02 7.84 -27.21
C SER A 102 -6.62 7.72 -25.74
N ASP A 103 -7.28 6.84 -24.99
CA ASP A 103 -7.23 6.87 -23.54
C ASP A 103 -6.19 5.89 -23.03
N HIS A 104 -5.45 6.28 -22.01
CA HIS A 104 -4.35 5.52 -21.45
C HIS A 104 -4.10 5.90 -19.99
N ALA A 105 -3.67 4.93 -19.19
CA ALA A 105 -3.24 5.14 -17.82
C ALA A 105 -2.34 4.00 -17.34
N PRO A 106 -1.36 4.28 -16.47
CA PRO A 106 -0.60 3.25 -15.78
C PRO A 106 -1.46 2.55 -14.72
N ALA A 107 -1.17 1.28 -14.47
CA ALA A 107 -1.86 0.44 -13.52
C ALA A 107 -0.91 -0.55 -12.84
N ILE A 108 -1.32 -1.02 -11.66
CA ILE A 108 -0.70 -2.13 -10.94
C ILE A 108 -1.47 -3.42 -11.23
N TYR A 109 -0.77 -4.42 -11.77
CA TYR A 109 -1.31 -5.73 -12.10
C TYR A 109 -0.75 -6.79 -11.14
N LYS A 110 -1.65 -7.48 -10.42
CA LYS A 110 -1.31 -8.63 -9.56
C LYS A 110 -1.98 -9.89 -10.13
N PRO A 111 -1.30 -10.70 -10.96
CA PRO A 111 -1.84 -11.96 -11.48
C PRO A 111 -1.97 -13.04 -10.39
N GLU A 112 -2.97 -13.91 -10.54
CA GLU A 112 -3.19 -15.09 -9.68
C GLU A 112 -1.96 -16.01 -9.63
N ARG A 113 -1.24 -16.15 -10.75
CA ARG A 113 0.01 -16.95 -10.79
C ARG A 113 1.21 -16.31 -10.10
N GLY A 114 1.10 -15.03 -9.72
CA GLY A 114 2.14 -14.29 -8.99
C GLY A 114 1.97 -14.35 -7.47
N GLU A 115 0.90 -14.99 -6.97
CA GLU A 115 0.62 -15.03 -5.54
C GLU A 115 1.59 -15.93 -4.77
N ARG A 116 2.09 -15.41 -3.65
CA ARG A 116 2.77 -16.17 -2.59
C ARG A 116 1.85 -16.16 -1.36
N PRO A 117 0.89 -17.11 -1.26
CA PRO A 117 -0.11 -17.12 -0.20
C PRO A 117 0.51 -17.44 1.18
N LEU A 118 -0.05 -16.84 2.22
CA LEU A 118 0.31 -17.14 3.61
C LEU A 118 -0.49 -18.33 4.14
N TRP A 119 0.00 -18.97 5.20
CA TRP A 119 -0.66 -20.14 5.80
C TRP A 119 -2.10 -19.85 6.29
N ASP A 120 -2.37 -18.61 6.72
CA ASP A 120 -3.69 -18.11 7.13
C ASP A 120 -4.37 -17.19 6.09
N PHE A 121 -3.75 -16.97 4.93
CA PHE A 121 -4.38 -16.34 3.76
C PHE A 121 -4.16 -17.21 2.51
N PRO A 122 -4.91 -18.33 2.38
CA PRO A 122 -4.70 -19.33 1.34
C PRO A 122 -5.20 -18.88 -0.05
N GLY A 123 -4.44 -17.99 -0.68
CA GLY A 123 -4.59 -17.56 -2.06
C GLY A 123 -5.79 -16.64 -2.33
N ALA A 124 -5.96 -16.27 -3.60
CA ALA A 124 -6.94 -15.31 -4.08
C ALA A 124 -6.82 -13.92 -3.40
N LEU A 125 -5.61 -13.52 -3.06
CA LEU A 125 -5.23 -12.17 -2.59
C LEU A 125 -5.65 -11.11 -3.62
N TRP A 126 -5.47 -11.40 -4.91
CA TRP A 126 -5.91 -10.53 -6.01
C TRP A 126 -7.42 -10.27 -5.97
N LYS A 127 -8.23 -11.24 -5.50
CA LYS A 127 -9.69 -11.04 -5.33
C LYS A 127 -10.00 -10.13 -4.14
N ARG A 128 -9.12 -10.05 -3.13
CA ARG A 128 -9.26 -9.15 -1.97
C ARG A 128 -8.97 -7.70 -2.34
N GLU A 129 -8.04 -7.45 -3.26
CA GLU A 129 -7.84 -6.12 -3.84
C GLU A 129 -9.12 -5.60 -4.50
N VAL A 130 -9.70 -6.40 -5.39
CA VAL A 130 -10.97 -6.08 -6.06
C VAL A 130 -12.10 -5.94 -5.04
N ALA A 131 -12.21 -6.85 -4.07
CA ALA A 131 -13.26 -6.79 -3.04
C ALA A 131 -13.14 -5.56 -2.13
N THR A 132 -11.93 -5.08 -1.85
CA THR A 132 -11.73 -3.88 -1.02
C THR A 132 -12.11 -2.62 -1.78
N TYR A 133 -11.79 -2.55 -3.09
CA TYR A 133 -12.32 -1.52 -3.97
C TYR A 133 -13.85 -1.56 -4.06
N GLU A 134 -14.46 -2.71 -4.34
CA GLU A 134 -15.91 -2.87 -4.44
C GLU A 134 -16.64 -2.47 -3.14
N LEU A 135 -16.07 -2.79 -1.97
CA LEU A 135 -16.60 -2.34 -0.68
C LEU A 135 -16.47 -0.83 -0.49
N SER A 136 -15.29 -0.25 -0.77
CA SER A 136 -15.02 1.19 -0.65
C SER A 136 -15.92 2.01 -1.59
N HIS A 137 -16.07 1.55 -2.83
CA HIS A 137 -16.95 2.14 -3.83
C HIS A 137 -18.44 2.03 -3.43
N TRP A 138 -18.90 0.86 -2.98
CA TRP A 138 -20.27 0.66 -2.51
C TRP A 138 -20.63 1.54 -1.29
N LEU A 139 -19.68 1.74 -0.38
CA LEU A 139 -19.82 2.63 0.78
C LEU A 139 -19.70 4.12 0.43
N GLY A 140 -19.32 4.46 -0.80
CA GLY A 140 -19.08 5.84 -1.23
C GLY A 140 -17.85 6.49 -0.59
N PHE A 141 -16.89 5.69 -0.13
CA PHE A 141 -15.70 6.16 0.61
C PHE A 141 -14.62 6.73 -0.32
N GLY A 142 -14.51 6.22 -1.55
CA GLY A 142 -13.56 6.72 -2.56
C GLY A 142 -12.08 6.53 -2.18
N SER A 143 -11.77 5.77 -1.13
CA SER A 143 -10.43 5.66 -0.56
C SER A 143 -9.56 4.56 -1.19
N VAL A 144 -10.06 3.83 -2.18
CA VAL A 144 -9.30 2.75 -2.87
C VAL A 144 -9.29 3.09 -4.36
N PRO A 145 -8.13 3.10 -5.04
CA PRO A 145 -8.06 3.38 -6.48
C PRO A 145 -8.88 2.36 -7.28
N THR A 146 -9.42 2.75 -8.43
CA THR A 146 -10.26 1.86 -9.24
C THR A 146 -9.56 0.53 -9.53
N THR A 147 -10.14 -0.56 -9.02
CA THR A 147 -9.55 -1.90 -9.11
C THR A 147 -10.55 -2.88 -9.72
N VAL A 148 -10.18 -3.52 -10.83
CA VAL A 148 -11.07 -4.44 -11.56
C VAL A 148 -10.51 -5.85 -11.62
N THR A 149 -11.39 -6.83 -11.77
CA THR A 149 -11.01 -8.19 -12.15
C THR A 149 -10.70 -8.24 -13.64
N ARG A 150 -9.47 -8.63 -14.00
CA ARG A 150 -9.08 -8.81 -15.40
C ARG A 150 -8.85 -10.28 -15.72
N GLN A 151 -9.81 -10.91 -16.40
CA GLN A 151 -9.76 -12.34 -16.76
C GLN A 151 -8.75 -12.63 -17.88
N ALA A 152 -8.62 -11.71 -18.85
CA ALA A 152 -7.68 -11.80 -19.96
C ALA A 152 -6.62 -10.69 -19.82
N ALA A 153 -5.46 -11.06 -19.27
CA ALA A 153 -4.27 -10.24 -19.11
C ALA A 153 -3.01 -11.09 -19.38
N PRO A 154 -1.82 -10.48 -19.61
CA PRO A 154 -0.64 -11.19 -20.13
C PRO A 154 -0.13 -12.35 -19.25
N MET A 155 -0.44 -12.33 -17.96
CA MET A 155 0.00 -13.36 -17.00
C MET A 155 -1.15 -14.22 -16.45
N GLY A 156 -2.34 -14.17 -17.08
CA GLY A 156 -3.55 -14.87 -16.63
C GLY A 156 -4.52 -13.95 -15.87
N PRO A 157 -5.54 -14.51 -15.18
CA PRO A 157 -6.46 -13.71 -14.39
C PRO A 157 -5.74 -12.99 -13.23
N GLY A 158 -6.26 -11.84 -12.82
CA GLY A 158 -5.73 -11.08 -11.68
C GLY A 158 -6.49 -9.79 -11.42
N SER A 159 -6.03 -9.03 -10.42
CA SER A 159 -6.49 -7.66 -10.17
C SER A 159 -5.69 -6.67 -10.96
N LEU A 160 -6.36 -5.66 -11.50
CA LEU A 160 -5.76 -4.51 -12.18
C LEU A 160 -6.27 -3.23 -11.51
N GLN A 161 -5.37 -2.51 -10.83
CA GLN A 161 -5.65 -1.30 -10.05
C GLN A 161 -5.04 -0.08 -10.72
N ALA A 162 -5.76 1.03 -10.81
CA ALA A 162 -5.23 2.29 -11.33
C ALA A 162 -4.01 2.76 -10.49
N PHE A 163 -2.92 3.14 -11.15
CA PHE A 163 -1.73 3.63 -10.46
C PHE A 163 -1.97 5.06 -9.95
N VAL A 164 -1.69 5.30 -8.66
CA VAL A 164 -1.83 6.61 -8.03
C VAL A 164 -0.55 7.44 -8.24
N PRO A 165 -0.63 8.64 -8.84
CA PRO A 165 0.50 9.58 -8.89
C PRO A 165 0.69 10.24 -7.51
N ALA A 166 1.20 9.46 -6.56
CA ALA A 166 1.32 9.86 -5.16
C ALA A 166 2.60 10.63 -4.86
N LEU A 167 2.60 11.37 -3.75
CA LEU A 167 3.79 11.89 -3.11
C LEU A 167 4.45 10.75 -2.32
N PHE A 168 5.27 9.92 -2.97
CA PHE A 168 5.81 8.68 -2.37
C PHE A 168 6.77 8.89 -1.18
N SER A 169 7.19 10.12 -0.89
CA SER A 169 7.90 10.48 0.35
C SER A 169 6.96 10.59 1.57
N GLU A 170 5.64 10.66 1.36
CA GLU A 170 4.63 10.79 2.40
C GLU A 170 4.00 9.43 2.72
N HIS A 171 3.68 9.22 4.00
CA HIS A 171 3.02 8.02 4.50
C HIS A 171 2.17 8.36 5.73
N TYR A 172 1.41 7.39 6.27
CA TYR A 172 0.48 7.67 7.38
C TYR A 172 1.08 8.49 8.52
N PHE A 173 2.30 8.17 8.98
CA PHE A 173 2.92 8.86 10.12
C PHE A 173 3.41 10.29 9.83
N THR A 174 3.72 10.64 8.59
CA THR A 174 4.01 12.05 8.21
C THR A 174 2.72 12.85 8.06
N LEU A 175 1.63 12.18 7.66
CA LEU A 175 0.34 12.80 7.33
C LEU A 175 -0.66 12.87 8.50
N ARG A 176 -0.55 12.03 9.54
CA ARG A 176 -1.59 11.88 10.58
C ARG A 176 -1.93 13.16 11.35
N ASP A 177 -0.99 14.10 11.48
CA ASP A 177 -1.18 15.37 12.17
C ASP A 177 -1.83 16.46 11.27
N ARG A 178 -2.06 16.17 9.97
CA ARG A 178 -2.83 17.04 9.06
C ARG A 178 -4.33 16.96 9.37
N THR A 179 -4.83 18.00 10.02
CA THR A 179 -6.25 18.08 10.44
C THR A 179 -7.24 18.09 9.28
N ASP A 180 -6.82 18.53 8.09
CA ASP A 180 -7.62 18.49 6.85
C ASP A 180 -7.78 17.08 6.24
N LEU A 181 -6.91 16.13 6.62
CA LEU A 181 -6.97 14.72 6.20
C LEU A 181 -7.69 13.82 7.22
N THR A 182 -8.06 14.35 8.39
CA THR A 182 -8.61 13.57 9.51
C THR A 182 -9.87 12.77 9.13
N ASP A 183 -10.81 13.36 8.41
CA ASP A 183 -12.04 12.67 8.00
C ASP A 183 -11.79 11.58 6.95
N GLN A 184 -10.77 11.74 6.10
CA GLN A 184 -10.35 10.72 5.14
C GLN A 184 -9.70 9.53 5.87
N PHE A 185 -8.78 9.77 6.80
CA PHE A 185 -8.18 8.70 7.61
C PHE A 185 -9.19 8.00 8.53
N LYS A 186 -10.18 8.72 9.08
CA LYS A 186 -11.30 8.11 9.81
C LYS A 186 -12.15 7.22 8.90
N THR A 187 -12.37 7.62 7.65
CA THR A 187 -13.09 6.82 6.65
C THR A 187 -12.30 5.55 6.28
N LEU A 188 -11.00 5.66 6.06
CA LEU A 188 -10.11 4.52 5.82
C LEU A 188 -10.02 3.58 7.03
N CYS A 189 -9.98 4.10 8.26
CA CYS A 189 -10.04 3.28 9.48
C CYS A 189 -11.35 2.47 9.54
N VAL A 190 -12.50 3.05 9.18
CA VAL A 190 -13.77 2.30 9.08
C VAL A 190 -13.72 1.22 7.98
N LEU A 191 -13.07 1.49 6.85
CA LEU A 191 -12.85 0.48 5.81
C LEU A 191 -12.01 -0.69 6.34
N ASP A 192 -10.88 -0.43 6.99
CA ASP A 192 -10.01 -1.44 7.60
C ASP A 192 -10.74 -2.29 8.64
N LEU A 193 -11.57 -1.66 9.49
CA LEU A 193 -12.37 -2.35 10.52
C LEU A 193 -13.38 -3.35 9.93
N ILE A 194 -13.91 -3.10 8.75
CA ILE A 194 -14.96 -3.91 8.11
C ILE A 194 -14.37 -4.93 7.16
N ALA A 195 -13.39 -4.50 6.36
CA ALA A 195 -12.56 -5.37 5.54
C ALA A 195 -11.70 -6.31 6.39
N ASN A 196 -11.45 -6.00 7.67
CA ASN A 196 -10.52 -6.76 8.53
C ASN A 196 -9.12 -6.82 7.90
N SER A 197 -8.62 -5.64 7.48
CA SER A 197 -7.29 -5.47 6.89
C SER A 197 -6.23 -5.96 7.88
N ALA A 198 -5.42 -6.93 7.47
CA ALA A 198 -4.43 -7.58 8.32
C ALA A 198 -3.00 -7.07 8.09
N ASP A 199 -2.84 -6.02 7.26
CA ASP A 199 -1.53 -5.46 6.92
C ASP A 199 -1.58 -4.00 6.41
N ARG A 200 -2.41 -3.12 7.00
CA ARG A 200 -2.40 -1.69 6.63
C ARG A 200 -1.18 -0.99 7.23
N LYS A 201 -0.07 -0.99 6.50
CA LYS A 201 1.15 -0.22 6.81
C LYS A 201 1.00 1.26 6.47
N GLY A 202 1.94 2.07 6.94
CA GLY A 202 2.03 3.49 6.67
C GLY A 202 2.20 3.81 5.19
N GLY A 203 3.06 3.07 4.47
CA GLY A 203 3.27 3.24 3.03
C GLY A 203 2.08 2.79 2.17
N HIS A 204 1.11 2.09 2.76
CA HIS A 204 -0.12 1.69 2.06
C HIS A 204 -1.19 2.81 2.04
N CYS A 205 -0.94 3.91 2.75
CA CYS A 205 -1.76 5.12 2.82
C CYS A 205 -1.12 6.25 1.99
N LEU A 206 -1.36 6.23 0.68
CA LEU A 206 -0.82 7.22 -0.24
C LEU A 206 -1.61 8.54 -0.19
N ILE A 207 -0.95 9.65 -0.54
CA ILE A 207 -1.59 10.94 -0.81
C ILE A 207 -1.18 11.43 -2.21
N ASP A 208 -2.13 11.97 -2.97
CA ASP A 208 -1.83 12.63 -4.25
C ASP A 208 -1.69 14.16 -4.12
N SER A 209 -1.37 14.82 -5.24
CA SER A 209 -1.20 16.27 -5.31
C SER A 209 -2.48 17.08 -5.04
N GLU A 210 -3.66 16.44 -5.03
CA GLU A 210 -4.95 17.05 -4.71
C GLU A 210 -5.34 16.86 -3.23
N ASN A 211 -4.49 16.18 -2.43
CA ASN A 211 -4.71 15.79 -1.03
C ASN A 211 -5.79 14.71 -0.84
N GLN A 212 -6.03 13.86 -1.84
CA GLN A 212 -6.86 12.67 -1.69
C GLN A 212 -6.03 11.51 -1.11
N ILE A 213 -6.57 10.83 -0.10
CA ILE A 213 -5.98 9.63 0.50
C ILE A 213 -6.42 8.37 -0.24
N TRP A 214 -5.44 7.55 -0.61
CA TRP A 214 -5.61 6.29 -1.33
C TRP A 214 -5.01 5.11 -0.56
N ALA A 215 -5.76 4.01 -0.50
CA ALA A 215 -5.41 2.79 0.21
C ALA A 215 -5.08 1.66 -0.78
N ILE A 216 -3.80 1.35 -0.88
CA ILE A 216 -3.27 0.27 -1.72
C ILE A 216 -2.99 -0.99 -0.89
N ASP A 217 -2.56 -2.07 -1.55
CA ASP A 217 -2.16 -3.35 -0.97
C ASP A 217 -3.16 -3.91 0.06
N ASN A 218 -4.34 -4.27 -0.43
CA ASN A 218 -5.46 -4.78 0.35
C ASN A 218 -5.59 -6.30 0.26
N GLY A 219 -4.60 -6.99 -0.31
CA GLY A 219 -4.58 -8.45 -0.52
C GLY A 219 -4.84 -9.27 0.75
N LEU A 220 -4.38 -8.80 1.91
CA LEU A 220 -4.57 -9.44 3.21
C LEU A 220 -5.83 -8.94 3.93
N SER A 221 -6.99 -9.13 3.27
CA SER A 221 -8.31 -8.67 3.77
C SER A 221 -9.39 -9.77 3.74
N PHE A 222 -10.49 -9.46 4.43
CA PHE A 222 -11.76 -10.20 4.54
C PHE A 222 -11.74 -11.52 5.30
N HIS A 223 -10.62 -11.91 5.91
CA HIS A 223 -10.51 -13.12 6.74
C HIS A 223 -11.67 -13.22 7.75
N GLU A 224 -12.19 -14.43 7.97
CA GLU A 224 -13.39 -14.65 8.79
C GLU A 224 -13.13 -14.47 10.30
N GLU A 225 -11.98 -14.91 10.79
CA GLU A 225 -11.50 -14.59 12.15
C GLU A 225 -10.97 -13.14 12.23
N PRO A 226 -10.97 -12.50 13.42
CA PRO A 226 -10.32 -11.21 13.64
C PRO A 226 -8.81 -11.28 13.33
N LYS A 227 -8.37 -10.53 12.32
CA LYS A 227 -6.96 -10.43 11.88
C LYS A 227 -6.48 -8.97 11.77
N LEU A 228 -7.34 -8.00 12.10
CA LEU A 228 -7.09 -6.57 11.99
C LEU A 228 -5.70 -6.16 12.47
N ARG A 229 -4.90 -5.63 11.54
CA ARG A 229 -3.66 -4.91 11.78
C ARG A 229 -3.63 -3.68 10.90
N THR A 230 -3.60 -2.52 11.53
CA THR A 230 -3.54 -1.21 10.86
C THR A 230 -2.65 -0.28 11.65
N VAL A 231 -2.08 0.72 10.99
CA VAL A 231 -1.39 1.83 11.67
C VAL A 231 -2.37 2.89 12.19
N ILE A 232 -3.61 2.88 11.71
CA ILE A 232 -4.60 3.97 11.91
C ILE A 232 -5.33 3.82 13.26
N TRP A 233 -4.58 3.82 14.36
CA TRP A 233 -5.09 3.71 15.74
C TRP A 233 -5.26 5.05 16.46
N ASP A 234 -4.76 6.16 15.91
CA ASP A 234 -4.78 7.48 16.56
C ASP A 234 -6.21 8.00 16.88
N PHE A 235 -7.26 7.42 16.29
CA PHE A 235 -8.67 7.75 16.56
C PHE A 235 -9.34 6.86 17.63
N ALA A 236 -8.62 5.96 18.31
CA ALA A 236 -9.24 5.02 19.23
C ALA A 236 -10.02 5.72 20.36
N GLY A 237 -11.32 5.42 20.47
CA GLY A 237 -12.25 6.07 21.40
C GLY A 237 -13.01 7.28 20.83
N ASP A 238 -12.62 7.84 19.67
CA ASP A 238 -13.37 8.89 19.00
C ASP A 238 -14.73 8.38 18.50
N PRO A 239 -15.76 9.26 18.42
CA PRO A 239 -17.02 8.92 17.76
C PRO A 239 -16.81 8.65 16.26
N LEU A 240 -17.56 7.70 15.72
CA LEU A 240 -17.59 7.45 14.27
C LEU A 240 -18.18 8.67 13.53
N PRO A 241 -17.59 9.08 12.39
CA PRO A 241 -18.20 10.08 11.52
C PRO A 241 -19.62 9.70 11.12
N SER A 242 -20.53 10.68 11.12
CA SER A 242 -21.91 10.44 10.71
C SER A 242 -22.02 9.88 9.29
N SER A 243 -21.17 10.32 8.36
CA SER A 243 -21.11 9.83 6.97
C SER A 243 -20.87 8.32 6.91
N THR A 244 -19.83 7.83 7.59
CA THR A 244 -19.48 6.41 7.61
C THR A 244 -20.57 5.60 8.30
N ALA A 245 -21.12 6.08 9.43
CA ALA A 245 -22.22 5.40 10.13
C ALA A 245 -23.49 5.23 9.25
N HIS A 246 -23.85 6.24 8.43
CA HIS A 246 -24.95 6.11 7.47
C HIS A 246 -24.63 5.12 6.34
N ALA A 247 -23.39 5.08 5.85
CA ALA A 247 -22.97 4.08 4.88
C ALA A 247 -23.06 2.65 5.44
N LEU A 248 -22.71 2.45 6.73
CA LEU A 248 -22.81 1.14 7.39
C LEU A 248 -24.26 0.72 7.61
N LEU A 249 -25.15 1.65 7.98
CA LEU A 249 -26.59 1.41 8.04
C LEU A 249 -27.12 0.94 6.69
N SER A 250 -26.83 1.66 5.62
CA SER A 250 -27.21 1.29 4.26
C SER A 250 -26.70 -0.10 3.87
N LEU A 251 -25.42 -0.40 4.14
CA LEU A 251 -24.82 -1.71 3.89
C LEU A 251 -25.54 -2.86 4.63
N LEU A 252 -25.99 -2.62 5.86
CA LEU A 252 -26.71 -3.62 6.67
C LEU A 252 -28.17 -3.79 6.21
N GLU A 253 -28.80 -2.73 5.69
CA GLU A 253 -30.16 -2.77 5.14
C GLU A 253 -30.21 -3.43 3.75
N THR A 254 -29.24 -3.16 2.86
CA THR A 254 -29.19 -3.73 1.51
C THR A 254 -28.47 -5.08 1.44
N GLY A 255 -27.56 -5.33 2.40
CA GLY A 255 -26.53 -6.36 2.30
C GLY A 255 -25.45 -6.03 1.27
N LEU A 256 -24.48 -6.94 1.12
CA LEU A 256 -23.36 -6.83 0.18
C LEU A 256 -23.82 -6.81 -1.29
N SER A 257 -23.06 -6.11 -2.15
CA SER A 257 -23.28 -6.07 -3.59
C SER A 257 -23.16 -7.47 -4.24
N PRO A 258 -23.75 -7.70 -5.43
CA PRO A 258 -23.58 -8.95 -6.17
C PRO A 258 -22.10 -9.29 -6.45
N GLN A 259 -21.28 -8.29 -6.74
CA GLN A 259 -19.84 -8.39 -6.98
C GLN A 259 -19.11 -8.91 -5.73
N LEU A 260 -19.34 -8.29 -4.56
CA LEU A 260 -18.78 -8.74 -3.29
C LEU A 260 -19.20 -10.18 -2.95
N LYS A 261 -20.43 -10.58 -3.28
CA LYS A 261 -20.94 -11.94 -3.09
C LYS A 261 -20.28 -12.99 -4.00
N VAL A 262 -19.67 -12.58 -5.10
CA VAL A 262 -18.88 -13.45 -6.00
C VAL A 262 -17.41 -13.51 -5.57
N LEU A 263 -16.87 -12.43 -4.99
CA LEU A 263 -15.46 -12.32 -4.58
C LEU A 263 -15.18 -12.95 -3.20
N LEU A 264 -16.16 -12.92 -2.28
CA LEU A 264 -16.03 -13.39 -0.90
C LEU A 264 -16.78 -14.71 -0.66
N THR A 265 -16.27 -15.58 0.21
CA THR A 265 -17.00 -16.79 0.63
C THR A 265 -18.21 -16.44 1.50
N PRO A 266 -19.20 -17.35 1.68
CA PRO A 266 -20.35 -17.10 2.55
C PRO A 266 -19.98 -16.75 4.01
N THR A 267 -18.90 -17.33 4.56
CA THR A 267 -18.45 -17.04 5.93
C THR A 267 -17.78 -15.68 6.05
N GLU A 268 -17.04 -15.26 5.02
CA GLU A 268 -16.43 -13.93 4.93
C GLU A 268 -17.48 -12.84 4.72
N GLN A 269 -18.53 -13.12 3.95
CA GLN A 269 -19.69 -12.26 3.80
C GLN A 269 -20.39 -12.04 5.16
N GLU A 270 -20.65 -13.11 5.92
CA GLU A 270 -21.22 -13.02 7.27
C GLU A 270 -20.27 -12.28 8.23
N ALA A 271 -18.97 -12.57 8.22
CA ALA A 271 -17.98 -11.89 9.05
C ALA A 271 -17.93 -10.39 8.77
N THR A 272 -17.97 -9.98 7.50
CA THR A 272 -17.97 -8.57 7.07
C THR A 272 -19.20 -7.82 7.58
N LEU A 273 -20.40 -8.41 7.43
CA LEU A 273 -21.64 -7.81 7.93
C LEU A 273 -21.68 -7.76 9.47
N ARG A 274 -21.19 -8.80 10.17
CA ARG A 274 -21.05 -8.80 11.64
C ARG A 274 -20.07 -7.73 12.12
N ARG A 275 -18.97 -7.49 11.40
CA ARG A 275 -18.03 -6.39 11.68
C ARG A 275 -18.71 -5.02 11.52
N ALA A 276 -19.38 -4.77 10.40
CA ALA A 276 -20.13 -3.53 10.17
C ALA A 276 -21.20 -3.28 11.26
N GLN A 277 -21.96 -4.32 11.64
CA GLN A 277 -22.94 -4.24 12.73
C GLN A 277 -22.29 -3.90 14.07
N ARG A 278 -21.14 -4.50 14.39
CA ARG A 278 -20.41 -4.23 15.64
C ARG A 278 -19.86 -2.81 15.68
N VAL A 279 -19.22 -2.34 14.61
CA VAL A 279 -18.69 -0.97 14.50
C VAL A 279 -19.82 0.04 14.73
N LEU A 280 -20.93 -0.11 14.01
CA LEU A 280 -22.10 0.75 14.15
C LEU A 280 -22.71 0.71 15.57
N ALA A 281 -22.81 -0.47 16.19
CA ALA A 281 -23.37 -0.62 17.54
C ALA A 281 -22.48 -0.03 18.64
N GLN A 282 -21.17 0.06 18.43
CA GLN A 282 -20.24 0.72 19.35
C GLN A 282 -20.23 2.25 19.19
N ALA A 283 -20.54 2.74 17.98
CA ALA A 283 -20.58 4.16 17.59
C ALA A 283 -19.27 4.96 17.80
N HIS A 284 -18.19 4.28 18.19
CA HIS A 284 -16.86 4.82 18.43
C HIS A 284 -15.80 3.87 17.85
N PHE A 285 -14.63 4.39 17.50
CA PHE A 285 -13.49 3.57 17.09
C PHE A 285 -13.01 2.70 18.27
N PRO A 286 -12.67 1.42 18.04
CA PRO A 286 -12.20 0.53 19.11
C PRO A 286 -10.78 0.89 19.56
N HIS A 287 -10.43 0.49 20.79
CA HIS A 287 -9.03 0.45 21.24
C HIS A 287 -8.42 -0.93 20.94
N ASP A 288 -7.13 -0.96 20.55
CA ASP A 288 -6.36 -2.21 20.58
C ASP A 288 -6.08 -2.61 22.04
N MET A 289 -6.79 -3.64 22.50
CA MET A 289 -6.63 -4.22 23.83
C MET A 289 -5.46 -5.22 23.93
N THR A 290 -4.81 -5.53 22.81
CA THR A 290 -3.77 -6.56 22.68
C THR A 290 -2.36 -5.99 22.58
N GLY A 291 -2.22 -4.75 22.06
CA GLY A 291 -0.93 -4.16 21.71
C GLY A 291 -0.23 -4.86 20.54
N ARG A 292 -0.99 -5.57 19.70
CA ARG A 292 -0.50 -6.44 18.61
C ARG A 292 -1.28 -6.24 17.30
N SER A 293 -2.13 -5.23 17.22
CA SER A 293 -2.88 -4.89 16.01
C SER A 293 -2.20 -3.80 15.15
N TYR A 294 -0.88 -3.68 15.26
CA TYR A 294 -0.05 -3.01 14.25
C TYR A 294 0.50 -4.05 13.25
N PRO A 295 0.67 -3.70 11.97
CA PRO A 295 1.41 -4.52 11.01
C PRO A 295 2.92 -4.49 11.31
N TRP A 296 3.68 -5.34 10.63
CA TRP A 296 5.14 -5.26 10.63
C TRP A 296 5.70 -5.53 9.21
N PRO A 297 6.65 -4.72 8.70
CA PRO A 297 7.08 -3.42 9.23
C PRO A 297 5.93 -2.39 9.31
N LEU A 298 6.20 -1.24 9.93
CA LEU A 298 5.19 -0.18 10.13
C LEU A 298 4.95 0.68 8.88
N VAL A 299 5.92 0.77 7.97
CA VAL A 299 5.83 1.47 6.67
C VAL A 299 5.98 0.45 5.57
#